data_AF-A0A9E3WDY0-F1
#
_entry.id   AF-A0A9E3WDY0-F1
#
_cell.length_a   1.000
_cell.length_b   1.000
_cell.length_c   1.000
_cell.angle_alpha   90.00
_cell.angle_beta   90.00
_cell.angle_gamma   90.00
#
_symmetry.space_group_name_H-M   'P 1'
#
loop_
_entity.id
_entity.type
_entity.pdbx_description
1 polymer ?
#
loop_
_entity_poly.entity_id
_entity_poly.type
_entity_poly.pdbx_seq_one_letter_code
_entity_poly.pdbx_strand_id
1 'polypeptide(L)'
;MKKNEIVLEYIKNLPEGTKISVRGLAQTLHISEGTAYKAIKDAENLMLVTTIPRVGTIRRKQKDPFFDRLTYEVITDVVEGTVLGGHGGMGMELHKFLIGAMTIDEMVKYISPGDLVILGNREDAQEAALKAGAAVMITGGFDTLPHIKELADKLSLPLISTSYDTFTVATLINKAINESMTRKKILYVSDVMTYNPIYMTPQQTVKDWKKLYTETKHTRYPVVDSKGMLVGMVTSRDVATASDDDKIGSIMTPNPVFVTDTTTLSYAAHLMIWWNVEILPVTRGRELIGLISREDVIKALHYTTKQPQISEAIQDTIFKDFDMEKIENGVKFKGKIPSMMINQFGTVSSSALMMLMCESGIFAITQNKRYDAVLDNFSVYFIKPMRTEELIEVFAKIIEVSNNFSKLEIQIIHEKEEIAKALMSVRLSKRIKMV
;
A
#
# COMPACT_ATOMS: atom_id res chain seq x y z
N MET A 1 -30.36 -0.25 -16.21
CA MET A 1 -28.89 -0.19 -16.39
C MET A 1 -28.53 1.03 -17.22
N LYS A 2 -27.51 1.79 -16.81
CA LYS A 2 -26.99 2.91 -17.61
C LYS A 2 -26.35 2.34 -18.88
N LYS A 3 -26.41 3.06 -20.02
CA LYS A 3 -25.84 2.62 -21.30
C LYS A 3 -24.36 2.17 -21.21
N ASN A 4 -23.59 2.72 -20.27
CA ASN A 4 -22.19 2.35 -20.04
C ASN A 4 -22.02 0.96 -19.38
N GLU A 5 -22.90 0.59 -18.45
CA GLU A 5 -22.83 -0.70 -17.74
C GLU A 5 -23.03 -1.87 -18.71
N ILE A 6 -23.98 -1.73 -19.63
CA ILE A 6 -24.28 -2.70 -20.70
C ILE A 6 -23.04 -2.94 -21.58
N VAL A 7 -22.29 -1.88 -21.86
CA VAL A 7 -21.09 -1.95 -22.69
C VAL A 7 -19.93 -2.62 -21.97
N LEU A 8 -19.73 -2.31 -20.69
CA LEU A 8 -18.72 -2.95 -19.87
C LEU A 8 -19.01 -4.44 -19.68
N GLU A 9 -20.27 -4.81 -19.48
CA GLU A 9 -20.71 -6.20 -19.36
C GLU A 9 -20.52 -6.97 -20.67
N TYR A 10 -20.84 -6.35 -21.81
CA TYR A 10 -20.53 -6.90 -23.12
C TYR A 10 -19.02 -7.15 -23.30
N ILE A 11 -18.17 -6.17 -22.96
CA ILE A 11 -16.71 -6.30 -23.05
C ILE A 11 -16.20 -7.43 -22.14
N LYS A 12 -16.73 -7.57 -20.91
CA LYS A 12 -16.33 -8.62 -19.97
C LYS A 12 -16.53 -10.02 -20.56
N ASN A 13 -17.62 -10.22 -21.28
CA ASN A 13 -18.02 -11.50 -21.87
C ASN A 13 -17.32 -11.83 -23.20
N LEU A 14 -16.52 -10.92 -23.76
CA LEU A 14 -15.71 -11.21 -24.94
C LEU A 14 -14.56 -12.18 -24.60
N PRO A 15 -14.21 -13.11 -25.50
CA PRO A 15 -13.01 -13.94 -25.37
C PRO A 15 -11.74 -13.10 -25.25
N GLU A 16 -10.77 -13.60 -24.49
CA GLU A 16 -9.44 -12.98 -24.42
C GLU A 16 -8.79 -12.88 -25.81
N GLY A 17 -8.07 -11.79 -26.06
CA GLY A 17 -7.45 -11.53 -27.37
C GLY A 17 -8.38 -10.90 -28.40
N THR A 18 -9.68 -10.77 -28.11
CA THR A 18 -10.63 -10.13 -29.03
C THR A 18 -10.25 -8.67 -29.27
N LYS A 19 -10.12 -8.27 -30.54
CA LYS A 19 -9.91 -6.86 -30.92
C LYS A 19 -11.22 -6.09 -30.77
N ILE A 20 -11.14 -4.94 -30.12
CA ILE A 20 -12.27 -4.05 -29.83
C ILE A 20 -12.01 -2.73 -30.55
N SER A 21 -12.99 -2.26 -31.32
CA SER A 21 -12.95 -0.95 -31.97
C SER A 21 -14.15 -0.11 -31.54
N VAL A 22 -13.96 1.20 -31.46
CA VAL A 22 -15.04 2.15 -31.10
C VAL A 22 -16.24 1.99 -32.02
N ARG A 23 -16.01 1.91 -33.34
CA ARG A 23 -17.04 1.74 -34.36
C ARG A 23 -17.76 0.40 -34.25
N GLY A 24 -17.02 -0.69 -34.11
CA GLY A 24 -17.61 -2.02 -33.98
C GLY A 24 -18.48 -2.13 -32.73
N LEU A 25 -18.00 -1.62 -31.61
CA LEU A 25 -18.74 -1.61 -30.35
C LEU A 25 -20.01 -0.74 -30.42
N ALA A 26 -19.91 0.43 -31.06
CA ALA A 26 -21.03 1.33 -31.28
C ALA A 26 -22.13 0.70 -32.15
N GLN A 27 -21.73 0.00 -33.21
CA GLN A 27 -22.64 -0.69 -34.12
C GLN A 27 -23.33 -1.88 -33.46
N THR A 28 -22.56 -2.74 -32.77
CA THR A 28 -23.11 -3.96 -32.13
C THR A 28 -24.08 -3.64 -31.01
N LEU A 29 -23.81 -2.59 -30.22
CA LEU A 29 -24.63 -2.24 -29.06
C LEU A 29 -25.64 -1.11 -29.35
N HIS A 30 -25.72 -0.65 -30.60
CA HIS A 30 -26.60 0.44 -31.03
C HIS A 30 -26.45 1.72 -30.16
N ILE A 31 -25.20 2.13 -29.91
CA ILE A 31 -24.83 3.31 -29.12
C ILE A 31 -24.01 4.31 -29.95
N SER A 32 -23.83 5.53 -29.42
CA SER A 32 -22.96 6.52 -30.07
C SER A 32 -21.48 6.14 -29.92
N GLU A 33 -20.65 6.49 -30.91
CA GLU A 33 -19.19 6.30 -30.86
C GLU A 33 -18.56 6.96 -29.61
N GLY A 34 -19.07 8.12 -29.18
CA GLY A 34 -18.61 8.77 -27.95
C GLY A 34 -18.90 7.95 -26.68
N THR A 35 -20.04 7.24 -26.64
CA THR A 35 -20.37 6.33 -25.53
C THR A 35 -19.48 5.09 -25.56
N ALA A 36 -19.25 4.53 -26.76
CA ALA A 36 -18.35 3.39 -26.95
C ALA A 36 -16.90 3.73 -26.59
N TYR A 37 -16.42 4.92 -26.95
CA TYR A 37 -15.08 5.40 -26.60
C TYR A 37 -14.93 5.54 -25.07
N LYS A 38 -15.90 6.17 -24.41
CA LYS A 38 -15.91 6.32 -22.95
C LYS A 38 -15.90 4.94 -22.26
N ALA A 39 -16.72 4.01 -22.74
CA ALA A 39 -16.77 2.66 -22.18
C ALA A 39 -15.48 1.87 -22.40
N ILE A 40 -14.79 2.05 -23.53
CA ILE A 40 -13.46 1.46 -23.76
C ILE A 40 -12.44 2.05 -22.78
N LYS A 41 -12.48 3.35 -22.51
CA LYS A 41 -11.62 3.98 -21.50
C LYS A 41 -11.92 3.51 -20.08
N ASP A 42 -13.19 3.35 -19.73
CA ASP A 42 -13.60 2.78 -18.46
C ASP A 42 -13.19 1.30 -18.34
N ALA A 43 -13.29 0.52 -19.42
CA ALA A 43 -12.81 -0.86 -19.49
C ALA A 43 -11.29 -0.96 -19.37
N GLU A 44 -10.54 0.01 -19.89
CA GLU A 44 -9.08 0.11 -19.77
C GLU A 44 -8.68 0.39 -18.31
N ASN A 45 -9.39 1.31 -17.63
CA ASN A 45 -9.21 1.58 -16.20
C ASN A 45 -9.52 0.34 -15.34
N LEU A 46 -10.51 -0.45 -15.73
CA LEU A 46 -10.87 -1.71 -15.09
C LEU A 46 -9.97 -2.89 -15.51
N MET A 47 -8.92 -2.63 -16.29
CA MET A 47 -7.98 -3.64 -16.81
C MET A 47 -8.65 -4.78 -17.59
N LEU A 48 -9.84 -4.52 -18.15
CA LEU A 48 -10.56 -5.48 -18.99
C LEU A 48 -10.00 -5.50 -20.40
N VAL A 49 -9.37 -4.41 -20.84
CA VAL A 49 -8.80 -4.23 -22.19
C VAL A 49 -7.47 -3.48 -22.12
N THR A 50 -6.63 -3.62 -23.15
CA THR A 50 -5.41 -2.81 -23.32
C THR A 50 -5.41 -2.17 -24.69
N THR A 51 -5.15 -0.87 -24.78
CA THR A 51 -4.93 -0.18 -26.06
C THR A 51 -3.46 -0.18 -26.43
N ILE A 52 -3.11 -0.81 -27.54
CA ILE A 52 -1.74 -0.86 -28.05
C ILE A 52 -1.63 0.12 -29.23
N PRO A 53 -0.68 1.07 -29.21
CA PRO A 53 -0.45 1.99 -30.32
C PRO A 53 -0.29 1.24 -31.64
N ARG A 54 -1.00 1.67 -32.69
CA ARG A 54 -1.01 1.07 -34.05
C ARG A 54 -1.62 -0.33 -34.18
N VAL A 55 -1.97 -1.01 -33.08
CA VAL A 55 -2.58 -2.35 -33.10
C VAL A 55 -4.07 -2.32 -32.73
N GLY A 56 -4.48 -1.38 -31.87
CA GLY A 56 -5.86 -1.21 -31.42
C GLY A 56 -6.08 -1.70 -29.98
N THR A 57 -7.34 -1.69 -29.53
CA THR A 57 -7.72 -2.16 -28.19
C THR A 57 -8.00 -3.66 -28.21
N ILE A 58 -7.50 -4.40 -27.22
CA ILE A 58 -7.60 -5.87 -27.15
C ILE A 58 -8.17 -6.29 -25.79
N ARG A 59 -9.12 -7.23 -25.78
CA ARG A 59 -9.71 -7.86 -24.58
C ARG A 59 -8.68 -8.71 -23.83
N ARG A 60 -8.70 -8.62 -22.50
CA ARG A 60 -7.55 -9.06 -21.69
C ARG A 60 -7.67 -10.12 -20.61
N LYS A 61 -8.75 -10.86 -20.34
CA LYS A 61 -8.93 -11.60 -19.07
C LYS A 61 -8.75 -10.71 -17.84
N GLN A 62 -9.80 -10.62 -17.04
CA GLN A 62 -9.77 -9.81 -15.84
C GLN A 62 -8.75 -10.43 -14.88
N LYS A 63 -7.55 -9.83 -14.78
CA LYS A 63 -6.67 -10.12 -13.65
C LYS A 63 -7.30 -9.44 -12.45
N ASP A 64 -7.51 -10.22 -11.39
CA ASP A 64 -7.96 -9.69 -10.11
C ASP A 64 -6.98 -8.57 -9.70
N PRO A 65 -7.44 -7.34 -9.38
CA PRO A 65 -6.55 -6.24 -9.01
C PRO A 65 -5.71 -6.52 -7.75
N PHE A 66 -6.02 -7.62 -7.05
CA PHE A 66 -5.52 -7.96 -5.73
C PHE A 66 -4.27 -8.85 -5.68
N PHE A 67 -3.68 -9.30 -6.79
CA PHE A 67 -2.71 -10.39 -6.67
C PHE A 67 -1.43 -10.28 -7.51
N ASP A 68 -0.42 -9.61 -6.91
CA ASP A 68 0.99 -10.01 -6.97
C ASP A 68 1.18 -11.21 -6.01
N ARG A 69 0.57 -12.37 -6.31
CA ARG A 69 0.79 -13.60 -5.52
C ARG A 69 2.16 -14.15 -5.87
N LEU A 70 2.94 -14.50 -4.85
CA LEU A 70 4.16 -15.25 -5.04
C LEU A 70 3.78 -16.70 -5.40
N THR A 71 3.66 -17.00 -6.68
CA THR A 71 3.31 -18.35 -7.16
C THR A 71 4.55 -19.23 -7.27
N TYR A 72 4.36 -20.54 -7.37
CA TYR A 72 5.47 -21.47 -7.60
C TYR A 72 6.20 -21.19 -8.93
N GLU A 73 5.51 -20.67 -9.95
CA GLU A 73 6.11 -20.18 -11.19
C GLU A 73 7.12 -19.05 -10.93
N VAL A 74 6.70 -18.01 -10.20
CA VAL A 74 7.60 -16.90 -9.84
C VAL A 74 8.79 -17.38 -9.01
N ILE A 75 8.54 -18.27 -8.06
CA ILE A 75 9.61 -18.86 -7.23
C ILE A 75 10.61 -19.64 -8.09
N THR A 76 10.11 -20.40 -9.07
CA THR A 76 10.96 -21.18 -9.98
C THR A 76 11.87 -20.28 -10.79
N ASP A 77 11.35 -19.16 -11.32
CA ASP A 77 12.16 -18.17 -12.03
C ASP A 77 13.22 -17.53 -11.12
N VAL A 78 12.85 -17.18 -9.87
CA VAL A 78 13.75 -16.56 -8.88
C VAL A 78 14.96 -17.42 -8.56
N VAL A 79 14.78 -18.74 -8.51
CA VAL A 79 15.84 -19.69 -8.17
C VAL A 79 16.46 -20.33 -9.40
N GLU A 80 16.14 -19.84 -10.60
CA GLU A 80 16.56 -20.43 -11.89
C GLU A 80 16.30 -21.95 -11.93
N GLY A 81 15.13 -22.34 -11.43
CA GLY A 81 14.73 -23.72 -11.24
C GLY A 81 14.21 -24.36 -12.52
N THR A 82 14.38 -25.68 -12.60
CA THR A 82 13.78 -26.54 -13.63
C THR A 82 12.65 -27.35 -13.00
N VAL A 83 11.47 -27.33 -13.62
CA VAL A 83 10.33 -28.13 -13.17
C VAL A 83 10.52 -29.57 -13.63
N LEU A 84 10.58 -30.51 -12.69
CA LEU A 84 10.72 -31.94 -12.93
C LEU A 84 9.37 -32.67 -13.04
N GLY A 85 8.32 -32.09 -12.46
CA GLY A 85 6.95 -32.62 -12.43
C GLY A 85 5.99 -31.67 -11.69
N GLY A 86 4.70 -31.98 -11.70
CA GLY A 86 3.68 -31.21 -11.00
C GLY A 86 3.29 -29.90 -11.70
N HIS A 87 3.46 -29.82 -13.02
CA HIS A 87 3.24 -28.60 -13.82
C HIS A 87 1.85 -27.97 -13.61
N GLY A 88 0.83 -28.78 -13.32
CA GLY A 88 -0.53 -28.31 -13.05
C GLY A 88 -0.66 -27.40 -11.82
N GLY A 89 0.29 -27.46 -10.88
CA GLY A 89 0.29 -26.65 -9.67
C GLY A 89 1.12 -25.36 -9.74
N MET A 90 1.79 -25.06 -10.86
CA MET A 90 2.73 -23.94 -10.95
C MET A 90 2.08 -22.56 -10.70
N GLY A 91 0.80 -22.41 -11.06
CA GLY A 91 0.04 -21.19 -10.82
C GLY A 91 -0.52 -21.04 -9.40
N MET A 92 -0.31 -22.01 -8.52
CA MET A 92 -0.75 -21.94 -7.13
C MET A 92 0.13 -20.98 -6.33
N GLU A 93 -0.46 -20.38 -5.31
CA GLU A 93 0.20 -19.43 -4.41
C GLU A 93 1.04 -20.16 -3.36
N LEU A 94 2.26 -19.66 -3.13
CA LEU A 94 3.09 -20.10 -2.03
C LEU A 94 2.54 -19.55 -0.70
N HIS A 95 2.21 -20.44 0.22
CA HIS A 95 1.78 -20.04 1.56
C HIS A 95 2.97 -19.68 2.47
N LYS A 96 3.91 -20.62 2.62
CA LYS A 96 5.21 -20.43 3.28
C LYS A 96 6.20 -21.46 2.73
N PHE A 97 7.48 -21.30 3.04
CA PHE A 97 8.48 -22.34 2.75
C PHE A 97 9.16 -22.81 4.04
N LEU A 98 9.69 -24.04 4.01
CA LEU A 98 10.45 -24.63 5.11
C LEU A 98 11.65 -25.43 4.58
N ILE A 99 12.70 -25.53 5.40
CA ILE A 99 13.90 -26.31 5.07
C ILE A 99 13.79 -27.66 5.79
N GLY A 100 13.76 -28.75 5.02
CA GLY A 100 13.67 -30.11 5.56
C GLY A 100 15.02 -30.65 6.04
N ALA A 101 15.53 -30.10 7.15
CA ALA A 101 16.78 -30.53 7.78
C ALA A 101 16.60 -31.60 8.90
N MET A 102 15.36 -31.93 9.24
CA MET A 102 15.01 -32.85 10.34
C MET A 102 14.70 -34.27 9.85
N THR A 103 14.35 -35.18 10.76
CA THR A 103 13.81 -36.50 10.39
C THR A 103 12.47 -36.35 9.68
N ILE A 104 12.09 -37.32 8.84
CA ILE A 104 10.88 -37.23 8.02
C ILE A 104 9.63 -37.10 8.90
N ASP A 105 9.55 -37.89 9.97
CA ASP A 105 8.41 -37.88 10.89
C ASP A 105 8.20 -36.53 11.57
N GLU A 106 9.29 -35.83 11.91
CA GLU A 106 9.19 -34.47 12.47
C GLU A 106 8.85 -33.45 11.38
N MET A 107 9.48 -33.56 10.19
CA MET A 107 9.26 -32.65 9.08
C MET A 107 7.79 -32.58 8.67
N VAL A 108 7.13 -33.73 8.51
CA VAL A 108 5.74 -33.83 8.07
C VAL A 108 4.78 -33.09 9.01
N LYS A 109 5.08 -33.00 10.32
CA LYS A 109 4.24 -32.29 11.29
C LYS A 109 4.17 -30.78 11.05
N TYR A 110 5.16 -30.20 10.38
CA TYR A 110 5.22 -28.75 10.10
C TYR A 110 4.66 -28.37 8.73
N ILE A 111 4.37 -29.37 7.89
CA ILE A 111 3.87 -29.19 6.53
C ILE A 111 2.36 -28.90 6.56
N SER A 112 1.96 -27.92 5.77
CA SER A 112 0.56 -27.64 5.44
C SER A 112 0.37 -27.62 3.92
N PRO A 113 -0.83 -27.91 3.40
CA PRO A 113 -1.10 -27.82 1.97
C PRO A 113 -0.79 -26.43 1.42
N GLY A 114 -0.06 -26.35 0.29
CA GLY A 114 0.38 -25.09 -0.31
C GLY A 114 1.71 -24.55 0.23
N ASP A 115 2.39 -25.30 1.11
CA ASP A 115 3.76 -25.00 1.49
C ASP A 115 4.77 -25.42 0.40
N LEU A 116 5.99 -24.90 0.48
CA LEU A 116 7.16 -25.37 -0.27
C LEU A 116 8.19 -25.97 0.70
N VAL A 117 8.62 -27.21 0.47
CA VAL A 117 9.70 -27.83 1.24
C VAL A 117 10.98 -27.83 0.42
N ILE A 118 12.02 -27.20 0.97
CA ILE A 118 13.38 -27.21 0.40
C ILE A 118 14.12 -28.42 0.96
N LEU A 119 14.56 -29.31 0.08
CA LEU A 119 15.20 -30.59 0.38
C LEU A 119 16.48 -30.77 -0.43
N GLY A 120 17.40 -31.58 0.11
CA GLY A 120 18.53 -32.12 -0.65
C GLY A 120 18.14 -33.38 -1.44
N ASN A 121 19.11 -34.25 -1.72
CA ASN A 121 18.92 -35.49 -2.50
C ASN A 121 18.29 -36.66 -1.72
N ARG A 122 17.31 -36.40 -0.86
CA ARG A 122 16.64 -37.44 -0.05
C ARG A 122 15.30 -37.79 -0.64
N GLU A 123 15.25 -38.83 -1.48
CA GLU A 123 14.04 -39.21 -2.23
C GLU A 123 12.87 -39.60 -1.31
N ASP A 124 13.16 -40.27 -0.20
CA ASP A 124 12.18 -40.63 0.83
C ASP A 124 11.50 -39.39 1.45
N ALA A 125 12.28 -38.34 1.73
CA ALA A 125 11.78 -37.07 2.24
C ALA A 125 11.00 -36.29 1.18
N GLN A 126 11.45 -36.32 -0.09
CA GLN A 126 10.75 -35.68 -1.20
C GLN A 126 9.36 -36.29 -1.40
N GLU A 127 9.26 -37.62 -1.41
CA GLU A 127 7.99 -38.33 -1.54
C GLU A 127 7.06 -38.06 -0.36
N ALA A 128 7.59 -38.05 0.87
CA ALA A 128 6.83 -37.75 2.07
C ALA A 128 6.26 -36.31 2.07
N ALA A 129 7.04 -35.32 1.62
CA ALA A 129 6.59 -33.94 1.52
C ALA A 129 5.45 -33.76 0.50
N LEU A 130 5.56 -34.39 -0.67
CA LEU A 130 4.49 -34.39 -1.67
C LEU A 130 3.21 -35.03 -1.12
N LYS A 131 3.30 -36.19 -0.46
CA LYS A 131 2.16 -36.86 0.18
C LYS A 131 1.52 -36.03 1.29
N ALA A 132 2.30 -35.20 1.97
CA ALA A 132 1.82 -34.25 2.97
C ALA A 132 1.17 -32.99 2.36
N GLY A 133 1.17 -32.83 1.05
CA GLY A 133 0.48 -31.75 0.34
C GLY A 133 1.34 -30.52 0.02
N ALA A 134 2.66 -30.62 0.17
CA ALA A 134 3.58 -29.55 -0.16
C ALA A 134 4.24 -29.73 -1.53
N ALA A 135 4.53 -28.61 -2.18
CA ALA A 135 5.48 -28.59 -3.28
C ALA A 135 6.89 -28.89 -2.76
N VAL A 136 7.77 -29.40 -3.63
CA VAL A 136 9.14 -29.76 -3.27
C VAL A 136 10.13 -29.03 -4.15
N MET A 137 11.17 -28.48 -3.52
CA MET A 137 12.34 -27.90 -4.18
C MET A 137 13.59 -28.67 -3.81
N ILE A 138 14.26 -29.24 -4.81
CA ILE A 138 15.50 -29.98 -4.68
C ILE A 138 16.67 -29.04 -4.95
N THR A 139 17.59 -28.92 -3.99
CA THR A 139 18.75 -28.02 -4.08
C THR A 139 20.02 -28.76 -4.47
N GLY A 140 21.02 -28.05 -4.99
CA GLY A 140 22.32 -28.64 -5.38
C GLY A 140 22.34 -29.32 -6.75
N GLY A 141 21.31 -29.12 -7.58
CA GLY A 141 21.26 -29.61 -8.97
C GLY A 141 20.96 -31.10 -9.10
N PHE A 142 20.43 -31.73 -8.04
CA PHE A 142 20.04 -33.13 -8.10
C PHE A 142 18.74 -33.32 -8.86
N ASP A 143 18.65 -34.46 -9.55
CA ASP A 143 17.39 -34.99 -10.06
C ASP A 143 16.76 -35.94 -9.00
N THR A 144 15.64 -36.55 -9.33
CA THR A 144 14.93 -37.52 -8.50
C THR A 144 14.37 -38.68 -9.31
N LEU A 145 13.83 -39.68 -8.61
CA LEU A 145 13.34 -40.92 -9.21
C LEU A 145 12.07 -40.69 -10.05
N PRO A 146 11.87 -41.41 -11.17
CA PRO A 146 10.72 -41.23 -12.06
C PRO A 146 9.37 -41.31 -11.36
N HIS A 147 9.19 -42.24 -10.43
CA HIS A 147 7.93 -42.41 -9.70
C HIS A 147 7.58 -41.20 -8.81
N ILE A 148 8.56 -40.41 -8.36
CA ILE A 148 8.34 -39.19 -7.58
C ILE A 148 7.86 -38.06 -8.50
N LYS A 149 8.39 -37.98 -9.74
CA LYS A 149 7.90 -37.05 -10.78
C LYS A 149 6.45 -37.36 -11.14
N GLU A 150 6.13 -38.64 -11.35
CA GLU A 150 4.76 -39.11 -11.60
C GLU A 150 3.82 -38.81 -10.42
N LEU A 151 4.30 -38.96 -9.19
CA LEU A 151 3.54 -38.60 -7.99
C LEU A 151 3.23 -37.10 -7.95
N ALA A 152 4.23 -36.25 -8.24
CA ALA A 152 4.06 -34.81 -8.30
C ALA A 152 3.02 -34.40 -9.36
N ASP A 153 3.07 -34.99 -10.55
CA ASP A 153 2.07 -34.78 -11.61
C ASP A 153 0.67 -35.21 -11.16
N LYS A 154 0.54 -36.40 -10.56
CA LYS A 154 -0.73 -36.93 -10.05
C LYS A 154 -1.36 -36.02 -8.99
N LEU A 155 -0.54 -35.46 -8.10
CA LEU A 155 -0.99 -34.55 -7.05
C LEU A 155 -1.13 -33.10 -7.53
N SER A 156 -0.64 -32.79 -8.74
CA SER A 156 -0.51 -31.42 -9.23
C SER A 156 0.26 -30.52 -8.26
N LEU A 157 1.31 -31.06 -7.63
CA LEU A 157 2.18 -30.34 -6.70
C LEU A 157 3.55 -30.14 -7.34
N PRO A 158 4.03 -28.90 -7.50
CA PRO A 158 5.30 -28.64 -8.15
C PRO A 158 6.49 -29.37 -7.52
N LEU A 159 7.29 -29.99 -8.38
CA LEU A 159 8.57 -30.61 -8.05
C LEU A 159 9.63 -29.90 -8.87
N ILE A 160 10.44 -29.09 -8.21
CA ILE A 160 11.39 -28.15 -8.83
C ILE A 160 12.80 -28.54 -8.42
N SER A 161 13.77 -28.45 -9.33
CA SER A 161 15.20 -28.61 -9.04
C SER A 161 15.96 -27.34 -9.40
N THR A 162 16.94 -26.97 -8.58
CA THR A 162 17.83 -25.82 -8.84
C THR A 162 19.27 -26.20 -8.50
N SER A 163 20.23 -25.65 -9.26
CA SER A 163 21.66 -25.81 -9.00
C SER A 163 22.14 -25.11 -7.73
N TYR A 164 21.33 -24.20 -7.17
CA TYR A 164 21.69 -23.46 -5.97
C TYR A 164 21.59 -24.33 -4.71
N ASP A 165 22.43 -24.04 -3.71
CA ASP A 165 22.36 -24.66 -2.40
C ASP A 165 21.17 -24.14 -1.57
N THR A 166 20.85 -24.85 -0.49
CA THR A 166 19.72 -24.55 0.38
C THR A 166 19.73 -23.14 0.97
N PHE A 167 20.88 -22.61 1.36
CA PHE A 167 20.97 -21.25 1.92
C PHE A 167 20.72 -20.20 0.85
N THR A 168 21.33 -20.37 -0.32
CA THR A 168 21.14 -19.48 -1.47
C THR A 168 19.67 -19.44 -1.89
N VAL A 169 19.04 -20.62 -2.05
CA VAL A 169 17.61 -20.74 -2.37
C VAL A 169 16.75 -20.04 -1.32
N ALA A 170 16.95 -20.33 -0.04
CA ALA A 170 16.18 -19.70 1.03
C ALA A 170 16.34 -18.17 1.04
N THR A 171 17.54 -17.67 0.74
CA THR A 171 17.83 -16.24 0.65
C THR A 171 17.13 -15.60 -0.55
N LEU A 172 17.18 -16.23 -1.72
CA LEU A 172 16.52 -15.74 -2.93
C LEU A 172 15.00 -15.73 -2.79
N ILE A 173 14.41 -16.77 -2.21
CA ILE A 173 12.98 -16.82 -1.91
C ILE A 173 12.62 -15.74 -0.89
N ASN A 174 13.39 -15.59 0.20
CA ASN A 174 13.17 -14.50 1.16
C ASN A 174 13.28 -13.12 0.50
N LYS A 175 14.25 -12.93 -0.40
CA LYS A 175 14.40 -11.69 -1.15
C LYS A 175 13.22 -11.45 -2.09
N ALA A 176 12.74 -12.46 -2.79
CA ALA A 176 11.58 -12.36 -3.67
C ALA A 176 10.28 -12.10 -2.91
N ILE A 177 10.10 -12.72 -1.73
CA ILE A 177 9.04 -12.35 -0.79
C ILE A 177 9.19 -10.87 -0.48
N ASN A 178 10.35 -10.44 0.02
CA ASN A 178 10.59 -9.05 0.39
C ASN A 178 10.41 -8.05 -0.77
N GLU A 179 10.82 -8.38 -1.99
CA GLU A 179 10.67 -7.52 -3.17
C GLU A 179 9.21 -7.45 -3.66
N SER A 180 8.50 -8.59 -3.66
CA SER A 180 7.05 -8.63 -3.90
C SER A 180 6.30 -7.81 -2.85
N MET A 181 6.78 -7.82 -1.61
CA MET A 181 6.29 -7.01 -0.48
C MET A 181 6.68 -5.53 -0.59
N THR A 182 7.84 -5.22 -1.19
CA THR A 182 8.39 -3.86 -1.36
C THR A 182 7.82 -3.16 -2.59
N ARG A 183 7.24 -3.90 -3.54
CA ARG A 183 6.17 -3.37 -4.40
C ARG A 183 4.93 -3.07 -3.54
N LYS A 184 5.08 -2.15 -2.58
CA LYS A 184 4.01 -1.46 -1.89
C LYS A 184 3.23 -0.76 -3.00
N LYS A 185 2.22 -1.44 -3.55
CA LYS A 185 1.23 -0.75 -4.36
C LYS A 185 0.62 0.26 -3.39
N ILE A 186 0.94 1.53 -3.60
CA ILE A 186 0.31 2.62 -2.88
C ILE A 186 -1.18 2.41 -3.14
N LEU A 187 -1.90 1.95 -2.13
CA LEU A 187 -3.34 1.76 -2.25
C LEU A 187 -3.95 3.14 -2.35
N TYR A 188 -4.78 3.34 -3.35
CA TYR A 188 -5.54 4.54 -3.57
C TYR A 188 -6.97 4.33 -3.10
N VAL A 189 -7.66 5.43 -2.83
CA VAL A 189 -9.08 5.42 -2.47
C VAL A 189 -9.90 4.73 -3.55
N SER A 190 -9.56 4.89 -4.84
CA SER A 190 -10.21 4.18 -5.96
C SER A 190 -10.15 2.65 -5.87
N ASP A 191 -9.14 2.08 -5.19
CA ASP A 191 -9.00 0.63 -5.05
C ASP A 191 -10.03 0.03 -4.06
N VAL A 192 -10.61 0.86 -3.18
CA VAL A 192 -11.43 0.39 -2.04
C VAL A 192 -12.79 1.09 -1.94
N MET A 193 -12.93 2.31 -2.47
CA MET A 193 -14.15 3.10 -2.28
C MET A 193 -15.41 2.44 -2.84
N THR A 194 -16.54 2.75 -2.21
CA THR A 194 -17.86 2.45 -2.77
C THR A 194 -18.17 3.47 -3.86
N TYR A 195 -18.38 2.99 -5.08
CA TYR A 195 -18.79 3.80 -6.23
C TYR A 195 -20.31 4.03 -6.21
N ASN A 196 -20.76 5.15 -6.81
CA ASN A 196 -22.18 5.54 -6.87
C ASN A 196 -22.86 5.58 -5.48
N PRO A 197 -22.37 6.42 -4.56
CA PRO A 197 -22.88 6.46 -3.20
C PRO A 197 -24.32 6.97 -3.16
N ILE A 198 -25.07 6.51 -2.18
CA ILE A 198 -26.39 7.07 -1.86
C ILE A 198 -26.17 8.44 -1.21
N TYR A 199 -26.86 9.46 -1.70
CA TYR A 199 -26.74 10.85 -1.24
C TYR A 199 -28.12 11.49 -1.04
N MET A 200 -28.13 12.66 -0.41
CA MET A 200 -29.32 13.51 -0.25
C MET A 200 -29.12 14.87 -0.91
N THR A 201 -30.17 15.67 -0.97
CA THR A 201 -30.18 17.06 -1.46
C THR A 201 -30.62 18.01 -0.33
N PRO A 202 -30.22 19.31 -0.38
CA PRO A 202 -30.58 20.26 0.66
C PRO A 202 -32.09 20.46 0.87
N GLN A 203 -32.90 20.18 -0.15
CA GLN A 203 -34.37 20.36 -0.13
C GLN A 203 -35.12 19.18 0.48
N GLN A 204 -34.48 18.03 0.63
CA GLN A 204 -35.06 16.88 1.34
C GLN A 204 -35.21 17.19 2.83
N THR A 205 -36.05 16.39 3.50
CA THR A 205 -36.40 16.56 4.91
C THR A 205 -35.74 15.51 5.79
N VAL A 206 -35.75 15.73 7.11
CA VAL A 206 -35.36 14.71 8.09
C VAL A 206 -36.21 13.45 7.96
N LYS A 207 -37.50 13.57 7.61
CA LYS A 207 -38.36 12.41 7.32
C LYS A 207 -37.83 11.58 6.15
N ASP A 208 -37.34 12.23 5.09
CA ASP A 208 -36.70 11.53 3.96
C ASP A 208 -35.42 10.82 4.40
N TRP A 209 -34.64 11.43 5.29
CA TRP A 209 -33.46 10.79 5.88
C TRP A 209 -33.83 9.54 6.67
N LYS A 210 -34.88 9.60 7.50
CA LYS A 210 -35.37 8.44 8.29
C LYS A 210 -35.87 7.30 7.41
N LYS A 211 -36.51 7.64 6.28
CA LYS A 211 -36.90 6.67 5.26
C LYS A 211 -35.66 6.00 4.66
N LEU A 212 -34.67 6.79 4.25
CA LEU A 212 -33.42 6.30 3.66
C LEU A 212 -32.61 5.44 4.65
N TYR A 213 -32.59 5.82 5.94
CA TYR A 213 -32.03 5.00 7.01
C TYR A 213 -32.75 3.66 7.14
N THR A 214 -34.07 3.63 7.01
CA THR A 214 -34.83 2.39 7.09
C THR A 214 -34.48 1.44 5.96
N GLU A 215 -34.31 1.98 4.74
CA GLU A 215 -34.00 1.26 3.51
C GLU A 215 -32.54 0.77 3.45
N THR A 216 -31.58 1.59 3.88
CA THR A 216 -30.14 1.33 3.65
C THR A 216 -29.37 0.98 4.92
N LYS A 217 -29.94 1.28 6.10
CA LYS A 217 -29.28 1.24 7.42
C LYS A 217 -28.07 2.16 7.56
N HIS A 218 -27.81 3.05 6.60
CA HIS A 218 -26.71 4.01 6.70
C HIS A 218 -27.08 5.20 7.59
N THR A 219 -26.16 5.61 8.45
CA THR A 219 -26.34 6.70 9.42
C THR A 219 -25.74 8.02 8.95
N ARG A 220 -25.17 8.08 7.74
CA ARG A 220 -24.47 9.26 7.22
C ARG A 220 -24.65 9.31 5.71
N TYR A 221 -25.05 10.45 5.17
CA TYR A 221 -25.25 10.65 3.74
C TYR A 221 -24.58 11.94 3.27
N PRO A 222 -23.81 11.89 2.17
CA PRO A 222 -23.32 13.10 1.54
C PRO A 222 -24.51 13.88 0.97
N VAL A 223 -24.41 15.20 1.00
CA VAL A 223 -25.43 16.10 0.46
C VAL A 223 -24.86 16.77 -0.77
N VAL A 224 -25.59 16.67 -1.89
CA VAL A 224 -25.20 17.24 -3.18
C VAL A 224 -26.23 18.25 -3.67
N ASP A 225 -25.78 19.23 -4.45
CA ASP A 225 -26.66 20.17 -5.13
C ASP A 225 -27.33 19.56 -6.38
N SER A 226 -28.12 20.37 -7.09
CA SER A 226 -28.80 19.95 -8.32
C SER A 226 -27.87 19.59 -9.49
N LYS A 227 -26.58 19.91 -9.39
CA LYS A 227 -25.54 19.57 -10.36
C LYS A 227 -24.73 18.33 -9.94
N GLY A 228 -25.05 17.70 -8.81
CA GLY A 228 -24.31 16.55 -8.27
C GLY A 228 -23.03 16.94 -7.53
N MET A 229 -22.87 18.22 -7.19
CA MET A 229 -21.69 18.73 -6.50
C MET A 229 -21.85 18.58 -4.99
N LEU A 230 -20.83 18.06 -4.31
CA LEU A 230 -20.82 17.91 -2.85
C LEU A 230 -20.90 19.28 -2.17
N VAL A 231 -21.93 19.47 -1.35
CA VAL A 231 -22.18 20.70 -0.59
C VAL A 231 -22.23 20.49 0.92
N GLY A 232 -22.47 19.26 1.37
CA GLY A 232 -22.66 18.98 2.79
C GLY A 232 -22.56 17.51 3.15
N MET A 233 -22.67 17.25 4.46
CA MET A 233 -22.75 15.92 5.04
C MET A 233 -23.83 15.93 6.12
N VAL A 234 -24.73 14.96 6.12
CA VAL A 234 -25.74 14.80 7.18
C VAL A 234 -25.58 13.47 7.88
N THR A 235 -25.61 13.48 9.19
CA THR A 235 -25.40 12.32 10.06
C THR A 235 -26.59 12.11 11.00
N SER A 236 -26.65 10.94 11.62
CA SER A 236 -27.67 10.64 12.63
C SER A 236 -27.61 11.60 13.84
N ARG A 237 -26.47 12.24 14.10
CA ARG A 237 -26.35 13.24 15.17
C ARG A 237 -27.09 14.53 14.82
N ASP A 238 -26.95 14.98 13.58
CA ASP A 238 -27.63 16.18 13.07
C ASP A 238 -29.15 15.98 13.08
N VAL A 239 -29.59 14.77 12.75
CA VAL A 239 -31.01 14.38 12.75
C VAL A 239 -31.59 14.21 14.15
N ALA A 240 -30.78 13.76 15.13
CA ALA A 240 -31.27 13.49 16.49
C ALA A 240 -31.85 14.72 17.20
N THR A 241 -31.41 15.92 16.82
CA THR A 241 -31.85 17.20 17.39
C THR A 241 -32.84 17.97 16.52
N ALA A 242 -33.25 17.41 15.38
CA ALA A 242 -34.07 18.08 14.38
C ALA A 242 -35.50 17.51 14.31
N SER A 243 -36.44 18.34 13.85
CA SER A 243 -37.83 17.95 13.58
C SER A 243 -37.96 17.26 12.23
N ASP A 244 -38.97 16.41 12.05
CA ASP A 244 -39.17 15.62 10.82
C ASP A 244 -39.30 16.47 9.55
N ASP A 245 -39.85 17.68 9.69
CA ASP A 245 -40.08 18.62 8.59
C ASP A 245 -38.87 19.52 8.28
N ASP A 246 -37.84 19.50 9.14
CA ASP A 246 -36.63 20.31 8.93
C ASP A 246 -35.89 19.88 7.65
N LYS A 247 -35.33 20.87 6.95
CA LYS A 247 -34.60 20.63 5.71
C LYS A 247 -33.20 20.10 6.01
N ILE A 248 -32.72 19.16 5.19
CA ILE A 248 -31.35 18.65 5.29
C ILE A 248 -30.33 19.80 5.14
N GLY A 249 -30.60 20.76 4.25
CA GLY A 249 -29.73 21.92 4.06
C GLY A 249 -29.56 22.80 5.31
N SER A 250 -30.52 22.81 6.25
CA SER A 250 -30.44 23.60 7.48
C SER A 250 -29.75 22.87 8.64
N ILE A 251 -29.59 21.55 8.56
CA ILE A 251 -28.99 20.74 9.62
C ILE A 251 -27.66 20.07 9.21
N MET A 252 -27.37 19.97 7.91
CA MET A 252 -26.14 19.36 7.43
C MET A 252 -24.90 20.15 7.88
N THR A 253 -23.79 19.46 8.04
CA THR A 253 -22.48 20.11 8.11
C THR A 253 -22.09 20.56 6.69
N PRO A 254 -21.96 21.87 6.41
CA PRO A 254 -21.57 22.36 5.10
C PRO A 254 -20.06 22.14 4.86
N ASN A 255 -19.66 22.06 3.59
CA ASN A 255 -18.25 21.92 3.18
C ASN A 255 -17.49 20.78 3.89
N PRO A 256 -17.95 19.53 3.80
CA PRO A 256 -17.32 18.42 4.50
C PRO A 256 -15.92 18.14 3.95
N VAL A 257 -15.09 17.52 4.78
CA VAL A 257 -13.79 17.00 4.34
C VAL A 257 -14.03 15.87 3.35
N PHE A 258 -13.36 15.93 2.20
CA PHE A 258 -13.47 14.94 1.13
C PHE A 258 -12.09 14.56 0.60
N VAL A 259 -12.04 13.48 -0.17
CA VAL A 259 -10.83 12.99 -0.86
C VAL A 259 -11.09 12.82 -2.35
N THR A 260 -10.04 12.51 -3.10
CA THR A 260 -10.11 12.17 -4.53
C THR A 260 -9.89 10.68 -4.74
N ASP A 261 -10.25 10.17 -5.91
CA ASP A 261 -9.99 8.78 -6.32
C ASP A 261 -8.49 8.42 -6.37
N THR A 262 -7.62 9.43 -6.55
CA THR A 262 -6.16 9.30 -6.52
C THR A 262 -5.53 9.60 -5.15
N THR A 263 -6.33 9.84 -4.12
CA THR A 263 -5.82 9.99 -2.75
C THR A 263 -5.34 8.64 -2.23
N THR A 264 -4.20 8.59 -1.53
CA THR A 264 -3.72 7.33 -0.94
C THR A 264 -4.59 6.93 0.24
N LEU A 265 -4.75 5.62 0.45
CA LEU A 265 -5.55 5.05 1.54
C LEU A 265 -4.98 5.44 2.90
N SER A 266 -3.65 5.47 3.05
CA SER A 266 -2.97 5.92 4.27
C SER A 266 -3.27 7.39 4.58
N TYR A 267 -3.30 8.26 3.56
CA TYR A 267 -3.66 9.66 3.76
C TYR A 267 -5.15 9.83 4.06
N ALA A 268 -6.03 9.05 3.43
CA ALA A 268 -7.45 9.01 3.78
C ALA A 268 -7.65 8.55 5.25
N ALA A 269 -6.93 7.53 5.71
CA ALA A 269 -6.92 7.07 7.09
C ALA A 269 -6.48 8.18 8.06
N HIS A 270 -5.40 8.89 7.69
CA HIS A 270 -4.91 10.04 8.44
C HIS A 270 -5.98 11.12 8.56
N LEU A 271 -6.65 11.49 7.47
CA LEU A 271 -7.76 12.46 7.48
C LEU A 271 -8.93 11.99 8.36
N MET A 272 -9.31 10.70 8.32
CA MET A 272 -10.37 10.16 9.16
C MET A 272 -10.06 10.28 10.66
N ILE A 273 -8.82 9.98 11.06
CA ILE A 273 -8.36 10.14 12.45
C ILE A 273 -8.34 11.62 12.82
N TRP A 274 -7.77 12.44 11.94
CA TRP A 274 -7.54 13.86 12.17
C TRP A 274 -8.83 14.65 12.36
N TRP A 275 -9.79 14.43 11.45
CA TRP A 275 -11.09 15.09 11.47
C TRP A 275 -12.11 14.36 12.33
N ASN A 276 -11.72 13.23 12.92
CA ASN A 276 -12.58 12.34 13.70
C ASN A 276 -13.87 11.98 12.95
N VAL A 277 -13.73 11.62 11.67
CA VAL A 277 -14.83 11.23 10.79
C VAL A 277 -14.73 9.75 10.43
N GLU A 278 -15.88 9.09 10.32
CA GLU A 278 -15.96 7.67 9.97
C GLU A 278 -16.08 7.43 8.46
N ILE A 279 -16.48 8.43 7.70
CA ILE A 279 -16.71 8.34 6.25
C ILE A 279 -16.17 9.61 5.59
N LEU A 280 -15.48 9.44 4.46
CA LEU A 280 -15.06 10.51 3.57
C LEU A 280 -15.78 10.39 2.23
N PRO A 281 -16.47 11.45 1.76
CA PRO A 281 -16.87 11.58 0.38
C PRO A 281 -15.66 11.55 -0.55
N VAL A 282 -15.80 10.88 -1.69
CA VAL A 282 -14.79 10.86 -2.75
C VAL A 282 -15.33 11.64 -3.94
N THR A 283 -14.54 12.61 -4.41
CA THR A 283 -14.96 13.54 -5.46
C THR A 283 -13.95 13.62 -6.58
N ARG A 284 -14.42 14.01 -7.78
CA ARG A 284 -13.57 14.49 -8.87
C ARG A 284 -13.88 15.96 -9.08
N GLY A 285 -12.98 16.84 -8.65
CA GLY A 285 -13.29 18.26 -8.47
C GLY A 285 -14.24 18.46 -7.29
N ARG A 286 -15.54 18.65 -7.57
CA ARG A 286 -16.61 18.68 -6.54
C ARG A 286 -17.74 17.71 -6.83
N GLU A 287 -17.72 17.03 -7.97
CA GLU A 287 -18.69 15.99 -8.30
C GLU A 287 -18.48 14.79 -7.38
N LEU A 288 -19.53 14.34 -6.70
CA LEU A 288 -19.48 13.17 -5.83
C LEU A 288 -19.44 11.89 -6.66
N ILE A 289 -18.35 11.12 -6.54
CA ILE A 289 -18.14 9.88 -7.29
C ILE A 289 -18.12 8.62 -6.40
N GLY A 290 -17.87 8.78 -5.10
CA GLY A 290 -17.70 7.66 -4.18
C GLY A 290 -17.82 8.03 -2.72
N LEU A 291 -17.77 7.01 -1.86
CA LEU A 291 -17.58 7.12 -0.41
C LEU A 291 -16.52 6.10 0.03
N ILE A 292 -15.73 6.46 1.02
CA ILE A 292 -14.84 5.52 1.70
C ILE A 292 -15.06 5.60 3.20
N SER A 293 -15.26 4.43 3.83
CA SER A 293 -15.45 4.33 5.28
C SER A 293 -14.16 3.93 6.00
N ARG A 294 -14.12 4.20 7.31
CA ARG A 294 -13.03 3.76 8.18
C ARG A 294 -12.89 2.24 8.21
N GLU A 295 -14.01 1.52 8.09
CA GLU A 295 -14.01 0.06 8.01
C GLU A 295 -13.33 -0.42 6.72
N ASP A 296 -13.64 0.21 5.57
CA ASP A 296 -13.00 -0.10 4.28
C ASP A 296 -11.49 0.10 4.35
N VAL A 297 -11.07 1.23 4.92
CA VAL A 297 -9.66 1.56 5.17
C VAL A 297 -9.00 0.52 6.07
N ILE A 298 -9.60 0.19 7.22
CA ILE A 298 -9.02 -0.77 8.16
C ILE A 298 -8.93 -2.16 7.53
N LYS A 299 -9.97 -2.63 6.85
CA LYS A 299 -9.93 -3.93 6.17
C LYS A 299 -8.81 -3.97 5.15
N ALA A 300 -8.74 -2.97 4.26
CA ALA A 300 -7.71 -2.91 3.22
C ALA A 300 -6.29 -2.82 3.80
N LEU A 301 -6.06 -1.98 4.82
CA LEU A 301 -4.76 -1.91 5.50
C LEU A 301 -4.42 -3.18 6.29
N HIS A 302 -5.42 -3.82 6.91
CA HIS A 302 -5.20 -5.04 7.69
C HIS A 302 -4.80 -6.23 6.80
N TYR A 303 -5.36 -6.32 5.58
CA TYR A 303 -4.89 -7.26 4.55
C TYR A 303 -3.43 -7.03 4.16
N THR A 304 -2.96 -5.78 4.16
CA THR A 304 -1.54 -5.46 3.93
C THR A 304 -0.63 -5.83 5.11
N THR A 305 -1.14 -5.82 6.35
CA THR A 305 -0.32 -6.05 7.57
C THR A 305 -0.20 -7.51 8.03
N LYS A 306 -0.97 -8.46 7.48
CA LYS A 306 -0.89 -9.89 7.86
C LYS A 306 0.32 -10.63 7.28
N GLN A 307 1.23 -9.94 6.60
CA GLN A 307 2.47 -10.51 6.10
C GLN A 307 3.61 -10.20 7.10
N PRO A 308 4.28 -11.23 7.66
CA PRO A 308 5.09 -11.15 8.89
C PRO A 308 6.38 -10.30 8.83
N GLN A 309 6.60 -9.50 7.80
CA GLN A 309 7.84 -8.73 7.59
C GLN A 309 7.53 -7.33 7.05
N ILE A 310 6.79 -6.52 7.82
CA ILE A 310 6.72 -5.08 7.54
C ILE A 310 8.12 -4.50 7.81
N SER A 311 8.89 -4.27 6.74
CA SER A 311 10.07 -3.43 6.81
C SER A 311 9.61 -2.00 7.12
N GLU A 312 9.96 -1.51 8.31
CA GLU A 312 9.81 -0.10 8.69
C GLU A 312 10.55 0.80 7.70
N ALA A 313 10.06 2.04 7.51
CA ALA A 313 10.78 2.96 6.65
C ALA A 313 12.17 3.25 7.25
N ILE A 314 13.18 3.43 6.40
CA ILE A 314 14.56 3.71 6.83
C ILE A 314 14.61 4.93 7.76
N GLN A 315 13.77 5.94 7.51
CA GLN A 315 13.61 7.12 8.36
C GLN A 315 13.15 6.77 9.79
N ASP A 316 12.30 5.75 9.96
CA ASP A 316 11.75 5.37 11.27
C ASP A 316 12.79 4.56 12.06
N THR A 317 13.67 3.84 11.36
CA THR A 317 14.75 3.08 11.98
C THR A 317 15.90 3.94 12.53
N ILE A 318 16.06 5.19 12.06
CA ILE A 318 17.24 6.00 12.41
C ILE A 318 17.26 6.44 13.88
N PHE A 319 16.09 6.63 14.51
CA PHE A 319 15.98 7.07 15.91
C PHE A 319 15.73 5.93 16.90
N LYS A 320 15.69 4.67 16.45
CA LYS A 320 15.43 3.53 17.36
C LYS A 320 16.40 3.47 18.54
N ASP A 321 17.66 3.76 18.25
CA ASP A 321 18.76 3.74 19.22
C ASP A 321 19.17 5.17 19.66
N PHE A 322 18.23 6.12 19.63
CA PHE A 322 18.43 7.50 20.09
C PHE A 322 17.50 7.85 21.25
N ASP A 323 18.10 8.34 22.33
CA ASP A 323 17.38 9.00 23.41
C ASP A 323 17.12 10.47 23.04
N MET A 324 15.96 10.98 23.44
CA MET A 324 15.57 12.37 23.18
C MET A 324 15.41 13.16 24.47
N GLU A 325 16.03 14.33 24.51
CA GLU A 325 15.96 15.30 25.61
C GLU A 325 15.43 16.65 25.08
N LYS A 326 14.53 17.28 25.83
CA LYS A 326 14.10 18.66 25.53
C LYS A 326 15.16 19.65 26.01
N ILE A 327 15.46 20.63 25.19
CA ILE A 327 16.34 21.76 25.52
C ILE A 327 15.57 23.08 25.35
N GLU A 328 16.11 24.17 25.89
CA GLU A 328 15.42 25.48 26.01
C GLU A 328 14.70 25.91 24.72
N ASN A 329 15.36 25.78 23.56
CA ASN A 329 14.82 26.18 22.26
C ASN A 329 14.84 25.02 21.25
N GLY A 330 14.55 23.79 21.66
CA GLY A 330 14.48 22.66 20.71
C GLY A 330 14.65 21.30 21.36
N VAL A 331 15.35 20.41 20.66
CA VAL A 331 15.60 19.04 21.12
C VAL A 331 17.05 18.64 20.94
N LYS A 332 17.48 17.71 21.79
CA LYS A 332 18.74 17.00 21.69
C LYS A 332 18.45 15.53 21.53
N PHE A 333 19.05 14.90 20.54
CA PHE A 333 19.08 13.44 20.40
C PHE A 333 20.47 12.93 20.74
N LYS A 334 20.55 11.79 21.43
CA LYS A 334 21.81 11.12 21.72
C LYS A 334 21.69 9.64 21.44
N GLY A 335 22.58 9.10 20.60
CA GLY A 335 22.44 7.72 20.16
C GLY A 335 23.52 7.29 19.20
N LYS A 336 23.35 6.07 18.67
CA LYS A 336 24.28 5.46 17.71
C LYS A 336 23.67 5.44 16.33
N ILE A 337 24.48 5.75 15.32
CA ILE A 337 24.05 5.62 13.93
C ILE A 337 24.05 4.15 13.52
N PRO A 338 22.96 3.64 12.91
CA PRO A 338 22.89 2.27 12.44
C PRO A 338 24.02 1.92 11.45
N SER A 339 24.57 0.71 11.55
CA SER A 339 25.68 0.24 10.70
C SER A 339 25.37 0.28 9.21
N MET A 340 24.09 0.13 8.82
CA MET A 340 23.63 0.26 7.43
C MET A 340 23.84 1.66 6.81
N MET A 341 24.15 2.67 7.63
CA MET A 341 24.41 4.06 7.20
C MET A 341 25.89 4.34 6.92
N ILE A 342 26.74 3.33 7.05
CA ILE A 342 28.18 3.40 6.80
C ILE A 342 28.46 3.11 5.32
N ASN A 343 29.29 3.93 4.69
CA ASN A 343 29.72 3.72 3.31
C ASN A 343 30.83 2.66 3.20
N GLN A 344 31.17 2.26 1.97
CA GLN A 344 32.22 1.28 1.69
C GLN A 344 33.62 1.65 2.23
N PHE A 345 33.84 2.90 2.64
CA PHE A 345 35.09 3.40 3.20
C PHE A 345 35.08 3.41 4.75
N GLY A 346 34.06 2.83 5.40
CA GLY A 346 33.97 2.76 6.85
C GLY A 346 33.61 4.09 7.53
N THR A 347 33.07 5.05 6.78
CA THR A 347 32.61 6.36 7.30
C THR A 347 31.11 6.49 7.16
N VAL A 348 30.48 7.25 8.05
CA VAL A 348 29.04 7.52 7.92
C VAL A 348 28.78 8.34 6.65
N SER A 349 27.80 7.89 5.87
CA SER A 349 27.34 8.59 4.67
C SER A 349 26.83 9.99 5.00
N SER A 350 27.24 10.99 4.22
CA SER A 350 26.67 12.34 4.28
C SER A 350 25.14 12.36 4.17
N SER A 351 24.55 11.41 3.42
CA SER A 351 23.09 11.30 3.29
C SER A 351 22.43 10.85 4.60
N ALA A 352 23.09 9.99 5.37
CA ALA A 352 22.58 9.54 6.66
C ALA A 352 22.61 10.66 7.71
N LEU A 353 23.71 11.43 7.74
CA LEU A 353 23.81 12.62 8.59
C LEU A 353 22.75 13.66 8.22
N MET A 354 22.56 13.91 6.92
CA MET A 354 21.54 14.82 6.41
C MET A 354 20.13 14.39 6.83
N MET A 355 19.80 13.11 6.68
CA MET A 355 18.50 12.55 7.11
C MET A 355 18.30 12.73 8.63
N LEU A 356 19.29 12.35 9.44
CA LEU A 356 19.22 12.50 10.90
C LEU A 356 18.98 13.94 11.33
N MET A 357 19.71 14.88 10.73
CA MET A 357 19.57 16.31 11.00
C MET A 357 18.20 16.83 10.57
N CYS A 358 17.74 16.51 9.36
CA CYS A 358 16.44 16.95 8.84
C CYS A 358 15.30 16.48 9.76
N GLU A 359 15.28 15.19 10.09
CA GLU A 359 14.23 14.62 10.94
C GLU A 359 14.28 15.19 12.36
N SER A 360 15.48 15.40 12.92
CA SER A 360 15.64 16.05 14.22
C SER A 360 15.05 17.48 14.22
N GLY A 361 15.23 18.20 13.10
CA GLY A 361 14.69 19.54 12.90
C GLY A 361 13.16 19.55 12.78
N ILE A 362 12.59 18.67 11.94
CA ILE A 362 11.13 18.50 11.82
C ILE A 362 10.52 18.14 13.18
N PHE A 363 11.15 17.22 13.91
CA PHE A 363 10.69 16.79 15.22
C PHE A 363 10.70 17.94 16.24
N ALA A 364 11.77 18.74 16.30
CA ALA A 364 11.88 19.90 17.20
C ALA A 364 10.66 20.84 17.11
N ILE A 365 10.12 21.01 15.91
CA ILE A 365 9.00 21.92 15.59
C ILE A 365 7.65 21.27 15.91
N THR A 366 7.51 19.99 15.54
CA THR A 366 6.23 19.27 15.57
C THR A 366 5.89 18.71 16.95
N GLN A 367 6.86 18.67 17.87
CA GLN A 367 6.69 18.26 19.29
C GLN A 367 5.48 18.90 19.99
N ASN A 368 5.17 20.17 19.70
CA ASN A 368 4.05 20.89 20.33
C ASN A 368 2.70 20.73 19.57
N LYS A 369 2.63 19.83 18.58
CA LYS A 369 1.42 19.42 17.84
C LYS A 369 0.57 20.53 17.19
N ARG A 370 1.12 21.75 17.03
CA ARG A 370 0.38 22.92 16.51
C ARG A 370 0.51 23.13 15.00
N TYR A 371 1.53 22.58 14.37
CA TYR A 371 1.87 22.84 12.97
C TYR A 371 2.23 21.55 12.25
N ASP A 372 1.81 21.44 11.00
CA ASP A 372 2.49 20.58 10.04
C ASP A 372 3.67 21.36 9.48
N ALA A 373 4.83 20.71 9.39
CA ALA A 373 6.06 21.32 8.91
C ALA A 373 6.46 20.68 7.58
N VAL A 374 6.67 21.50 6.57
CA VAL A 374 7.22 21.09 5.28
C VAL A 374 8.60 21.70 5.15
N LEU A 375 9.59 20.87 4.86
CA LEU A 375 10.94 21.35 4.60
C LEU A 375 10.93 22.33 3.42
N ASP A 376 11.50 23.52 3.62
CA ASP A 376 11.55 24.57 2.60
C ASP A 376 12.96 24.71 2.02
N ASN A 377 13.96 24.85 2.89
CA ASN A 377 15.38 24.82 2.50
C ASN A 377 16.20 24.07 3.55
N PHE A 378 17.19 23.31 3.11
CA PHE A 378 18.11 22.62 3.98
C PHE A 378 19.53 22.71 3.44
N SER A 379 20.41 23.38 4.18
CA SER A 379 21.80 23.57 3.79
C SER A 379 22.69 22.97 4.86
N VAL A 380 23.51 21.99 4.47
CA VAL A 380 24.37 21.21 5.38
C VAL A 380 25.84 21.43 5.04
N TYR A 381 26.64 21.67 6.07
CA TYR A 381 28.08 21.74 6.03
C TYR A 381 28.64 20.50 6.74
N PHE A 382 29.33 19.65 5.99
CA PHE A 382 30.07 18.52 6.54
C PHE A 382 31.49 18.98 6.87
N ILE A 383 31.84 18.99 8.15
CA ILE A 383 33.09 19.59 8.63
C ILE A 383 34.16 18.52 8.77
N LYS A 384 33.81 17.37 9.35
CA LYS A 384 34.72 16.22 9.50
C LYS A 384 34.05 14.91 9.09
N PRO A 385 34.78 13.98 8.46
CA PRO A 385 34.27 12.63 8.25
C PRO A 385 34.17 11.91 9.60
N MET A 386 33.07 11.19 9.80
CA MET A 386 32.83 10.43 11.01
C MET A 386 33.01 8.94 10.76
N ARG A 387 33.78 8.28 11.63
CA ARG A 387 34.04 6.85 11.57
C ARG A 387 33.28 6.17 12.72
N THR A 388 32.62 5.05 12.43
CA THR A 388 32.16 4.04 13.41
C THR A 388 30.93 4.33 14.29
N GLU A 389 30.58 3.32 15.12
CA GLU A 389 29.38 3.14 15.98
C GLU A 389 29.41 3.92 17.31
N GLU A 390 30.01 5.11 17.29
CA GLU A 390 30.17 5.92 18.49
C GLU A 390 28.93 6.77 18.77
N LEU A 391 28.77 7.15 20.04
CA LEU A 391 27.63 7.96 20.48
C LEU A 391 27.77 9.37 19.95
N ILE A 392 26.79 9.80 19.18
CA ILE A 392 26.70 11.17 18.70
C ILE A 392 25.59 11.93 19.41
N GLU A 393 25.73 13.26 19.41
CA GLU A 393 24.71 14.17 19.90
C GLU A 393 24.23 15.05 18.76
N VAL A 394 22.91 15.08 18.52
CA VAL A 394 22.27 15.93 17.52
C VAL A 394 21.48 17.00 18.23
N PHE A 395 21.87 18.26 18.05
CA PHE A 395 21.18 19.41 18.61
C PHE A 395 20.35 20.05 17.51
N ALA A 396 19.02 20.06 17.63
CA ALA A 396 18.14 20.79 16.75
C ALA A 396 17.55 21.99 17.51
N LYS A 397 18.11 23.18 17.26
CA LYS A 397 17.76 24.43 17.94
C LYS A 397 16.95 25.32 17.00
N ILE A 398 15.80 25.75 17.47
CA ILE A 398 14.93 26.69 16.80
C ILE A 398 15.51 28.10 16.98
N ILE A 399 15.89 28.73 15.87
CA ILE A 399 16.43 30.09 15.84
C ILE A 399 15.29 31.10 15.76
N GLU A 400 14.30 30.80 14.91
CA GLU A 400 13.22 31.72 14.57
C GLU A 400 11.92 30.94 14.39
N VAL A 401 10.83 31.44 14.96
CA VAL A 401 9.47 30.92 14.75
C VAL A 401 8.56 32.07 14.38
N SER A 402 7.91 31.95 13.24
CA SER A 402 6.80 32.80 12.84
C SER A 402 5.51 31.98 12.72
N ASN A 403 4.43 32.60 12.25
CA ASN A 403 3.17 31.90 12.01
C ASN A 403 3.24 30.89 10.86
N ASN A 404 4.10 31.13 9.86
CA ASN A 404 4.09 30.42 8.58
C ASN A 404 5.45 29.81 8.19
N PHE A 405 6.50 30.08 8.97
CA PHE A 405 7.82 29.48 8.76
C PHE A 405 8.59 29.40 10.07
N SER A 406 9.56 28.49 10.15
CA SER A 406 10.54 28.43 11.23
C SER A 406 11.92 28.16 10.66
N LYS A 407 12.96 28.68 11.33
CA LYS A 407 14.36 28.40 11.03
C LYS A 407 15.02 27.71 12.20
N LEU A 408 15.88 26.75 11.88
CA LEU A 408 16.60 25.92 12.83
C LEU A 408 18.06 25.84 12.47
N GLU A 409 18.89 25.83 13.52
CA GLU A 409 20.27 25.41 13.46
C GLU A 409 20.35 23.98 13.98
N ILE A 410 21.00 23.11 13.23
CA ILE A 410 21.14 21.70 13.58
C ILE A 410 22.62 21.35 13.59
N GLN A 411 23.10 20.74 14.67
CA GLN A 411 24.51 20.39 14.84
C GLN A 411 24.63 18.92 15.22
N ILE A 412 25.56 18.21 14.58
CA ILE A 412 26.01 16.89 15.01
C ILE A 412 27.36 17.07 15.70
N ILE A 413 27.44 16.64 16.95
CA ILE A 413 28.65 16.66 17.77
C ILE A 413 29.06 15.23 18.09
N HIS A 414 30.36 14.97 17.95
CA HIS A 414 31.00 13.73 18.36
C HIS A 414 32.27 14.08 19.16
N GLU A 415 32.44 13.52 20.37
CA GLU A 415 33.60 13.80 21.23
C GLU A 415 33.93 15.30 21.43
N LYS A 416 32.89 16.14 21.56
CA LYS A 416 33.00 17.62 21.66
C LYS A 416 33.47 18.32 20.38
N GLU A 417 33.64 17.61 19.29
CA GLU A 417 33.93 18.17 17.98
C GLU A 417 32.66 18.26 17.11
N GLU A 418 32.53 19.35 16.35
CA GLU A 418 31.44 19.52 15.40
C GLU A 418 31.74 18.72 14.12
N ILE A 419 30.86 17.75 13.82
CA ILE A 419 30.98 16.87 12.66
C ILE A 419 30.24 17.47 11.47
N ALA A 420 29.03 17.95 11.70
CA ALA A 420 28.19 18.57 10.69
C ALA A 420 27.33 19.65 11.31
N LYS A 421 27.03 20.67 10.51
CA LYS A 421 26.15 21.78 10.89
C LYS A 421 25.21 22.10 9.74
N ALA A 422 23.96 22.39 10.05
CA ALA A 422 22.96 22.71 9.07
C ALA A 422 22.09 23.88 9.48
N LEU A 423 21.67 24.63 8.47
CA LEU A 423 20.60 25.61 8.57
C LEU A 423 19.38 25.06 7.82
N MET A 424 18.27 24.97 8.53
CA MET A 424 17.02 24.44 8.01
C MET A 424 15.95 25.53 8.09
N SER A 425 15.22 25.75 7.00
CA SER A 425 13.95 26.47 7.03
C SER A 425 12.82 25.50 6.74
N VAL A 426 11.72 25.66 7.47
CA VAL A 426 10.48 24.96 7.22
C VAL A 426 9.37 25.95 6.98
N ARG A 427 8.43 25.60 6.12
CA ARG A 427 7.13 26.24 6.07
C ARG A 427 6.20 25.57 7.08
N LEU A 428 5.56 26.40 7.89
CA LEU A 428 4.58 26.00 8.86
C LEU A 428 3.19 26.24 8.28
N SER A 429 2.41 25.18 8.16
CA SER A 429 0.97 25.29 7.99
C SER A 429 0.33 25.20 9.36
N LYS A 430 -0.29 26.29 9.81
CA LYS A 430 -1.26 26.21 10.91
C LYS A 430 -2.27 25.15 10.51
N ARG A 431 -2.55 24.21 11.41
CA ARG A 431 -3.71 23.33 11.25
C ARG A 431 -4.90 24.25 10.95
N ILE A 432 -5.46 24.16 9.76
CA ILE A 432 -6.63 24.96 9.40
C ILE A 432 -7.72 24.48 10.35
N LYS A 433 -8.05 25.27 11.38
CA LYS A 433 -9.40 25.23 11.94
C LYS A 433 -10.28 25.74 10.82
N MET A 434 -10.81 24.84 10.00
CA MET A 434 -11.97 25.18 9.20
C MET A 434 -13.08 25.37 10.23
N VAL A 435 -13.50 26.63 10.36
CA VAL A 435 -14.54 27.12 11.26
C VAL A 435 -15.84 26.36 11.02
#